data_AF-A0A6G8FWW8-F1
#
_entry.id   AF-A0A6G8FWW8-F1
#
_cell.length_a   1.000
_cell.length_b   1.000
_cell.length_c   1.000
_cell.angle_alpha   90.00
_cell.angle_beta   90.00
_cell.angle_gamma   90.00
#
_symmetry.space_group_name_H-M   'P 1'
#
loop_
_entity.id
_entity.type
_entity.pdbx_description
1 polymer ?
#
loop_
_entity_poly.entity_id
_entity_poly.type
_entity_poly.pdbx_seq_one_letter_code
_entity_poly.pdbx_strand_id
1 'polypeptide(L)' 'MTVVLDISRALLVPASRTLLSDLHDEVATRGSRFAVAGPTGPSREVLDPLRVELDLLVYPVVPAAPPWSDAGPAVFV' A
#
# COMPACT_ATOMS: atom_id res chain seq x y z
N MET A 1 -0.41 13.97 -0.65
CA MET A 1 -0.97 13.07 0.38
C MET A 1 -0.58 11.65 0.01
N THR A 2 -0.56 10.73 0.95
CA THR A 2 -0.24 9.32 0.81
C THR A 2 -1.45 8.53 1.29
N VAL A 3 -1.76 7.42 0.62
CA VAL A 3 -2.77 6.46 1.04
C VAL A 3 -2.02 5.17 1.33
N VAL A 4 -2.21 4.62 2.52
CA VAL A 4 -1.56 3.41 2.97
C VAL A 4 -2.62 2.32 3.12
N LEU A 5 -2.50 1.24 2.37
CA LEU A 5 -3.34 0.06 2.54
C LEU A 5 -2.74 -0.84 3.62
N ASP A 6 -3.46 -1.07 4.71
CA ASP A 6 -3.03 -2.02 5.76
C ASP A 6 -3.46 -3.44 5.36
N ILE A 7 -2.47 -4.29 5.05
CA ILE A 7 -2.69 -5.69 4.74
C ILE A 7 -2.17 -6.64 5.83
N SER A 8 -1.89 -6.15 7.03
CA SER A 8 -1.40 -6.96 8.15
C SER A 8 -2.35 -8.11 8.55
N ARG A 9 -3.61 -8.02 8.16
CA ARG A 9 -4.66 -9.03 8.40
C ARG A 9 -5.21 -9.62 7.10
N ALA A 10 -4.61 -9.31 5.96
CA ALA A 10 -5.07 -9.75 4.64
C ALA A 10 -3.98 -10.54 3.90
N LEU A 11 -4.40 -11.57 3.18
CA LEU A 11 -3.52 -12.33 2.31
C LEU A 11 -3.73 -11.86 0.88
N LEU A 12 -2.66 -11.36 0.24
CA LEU A 12 -2.69 -11.05 -1.18
C LEU A 12 -2.49 -12.34 -1.97
N VAL A 13 -3.29 -12.50 -3.02
CA VAL A 13 -3.17 -13.59 -3.98
C VAL A 13 -2.69 -13.02 -5.32
N PRO A 14 -2.22 -13.84 -6.28
CA PRO A 14 -1.78 -13.33 -7.58
C PRO A 14 -2.84 -12.47 -8.29
N ALA A 15 -4.12 -12.80 -8.13
CA ALA A 15 -5.24 -12.01 -8.68
C ALA A 15 -5.37 -10.61 -8.06
N SER A 16 -4.82 -10.37 -6.87
CA SER A 16 -4.81 -9.05 -6.21
C SER A 16 -3.93 -8.03 -6.95
N ARG A 17 -3.02 -8.46 -7.83
CA ARG A 17 -2.09 -7.55 -8.54
C ARG A 17 -2.81 -6.50 -9.38
N THR A 18 -3.81 -6.92 -10.16
CA THR A 18 -4.59 -6.00 -11.01
C THR A 18 -5.27 -4.93 -10.15
N LEU A 19 -5.95 -5.35 -9.08
CA LEU A 19 -6.61 -4.42 -8.16
C LEU A 19 -5.62 -3.42 -7.51
N LEU A 20 -4.44 -3.89 -7.09
CA LEU A 20 -3.42 -3.04 -6.51
C LEU A 20 -2.84 -2.04 -7.51
N SER A 21 -2.72 -2.43 -8.78
CA SER A 21 -2.31 -1.54 -9.87
C SER A 21 -3.37 -0.47 -10.14
N ASP A 22 -4.64 -0.88 -10.21
CA ASP A 22 -5.75 0.06 -10.44
C ASP A 22 -5.87 1.07 -9.30
N LEU A 23 -5.73 0.62 -8.05
CA LEU A 23 -5.71 1.51 -6.88
C LEU A 23 -4.51 2.45 -6.87
N HIS A 24 -3.34 1.97 -7.26
CA HIS A 24 -2.15 2.80 -7.39
C HIS A 24 -2.39 3.94 -8.38
N ASP A 25 -2.91 3.63 -9.56
CA ASP A 25 -3.16 4.61 -10.62
C ASP A 25 -4.27 5.58 -10.21
N GLU A 26 -5.33 5.11 -9.57
CA GLU A 26 -6.39 5.97 -9.04
C GLU A 26 -5.85 6.96 -8.00
N VAL A 27 -5.03 6.49 -7.06
CA VAL A 27 -4.41 7.36 -6.05
C VAL A 27 -3.45 8.37 -6.70
N ALA A 28 -2.69 7.94 -7.72
CA ALA A 28 -1.76 8.79 -8.46
C ALA A 28 -2.49 9.89 -9.24
N THR A 29 -3.59 9.57 -9.94
CA THR A 29 -4.40 10.57 -10.68
C THR A 29 -4.97 11.66 -9.78
N ARG A 30 -5.19 11.36 -8.49
CA ARG A 30 -5.61 12.32 -7.47
C ARG A 30 -4.45 13.10 -6.84
N GLY A 31 -3.24 12.99 -7.40
CA GLY A 31 -2.04 13.67 -6.90
C GLY A 31 -1.54 13.12 -5.55
N SER A 32 -1.88 11.88 -5.23
CA SER A 32 -1.48 11.21 -3.99
C SER A 32 -0.53 10.05 -4.28
N ARG A 33 0.20 9.59 -3.26
CA ARG A 33 1.09 8.42 -3.33
C ARG A 33 0.40 7.20 -2.73
N PHE A 34 0.49 6.05 -3.36
CA PHE A 34 -0.03 4.81 -2.80
C PHE A 34 1.09 4.01 -2.12
N ALA A 35 0.78 3.41 -0.98
CA ALA A 35 1.69 2.55 -0.24
C ALA A 35 0.94 1.36 0.35
N VAL A 36 1.65 0.26 0.60
CA VAL A 36 1.11 -0.94 1.23
C VAL A 36 1.90 -1.24 2.51
N ALA A 37 1.22 -1.60 3.59
CA ALA A 37 1.86 -1.84 4.88
C ALA A 37 1.50 -3.21 5.48
N GLY A 38 2.47 -3.79 6.19
CA GLY A 38 2.29 -5.05 6.92
C GLY A 38 2.21 -6.34 6.09
N PRO A 39 2.88 -6.49 4.92
CA PRO A 39 2.83 -7.74 4.17
C PRO A 39 3.47 -8.90 4.94
N THR A 40 2.74 -10.00 5.07
CA THR A 40 3.23 -11.26 5.64
C THR A 40 3.34 -12.36 4.57
N GLY A 41 4.39 -13.18 4.67
CA GLY A 41 4.52 -14.42 3.90
C GLY A 41 4.24 -14.24 2.39
N PRO A 42 3.29 -15.01 1.81
CA PRO A 42 3.00 -14.97 0.37
C PRO A 42 2.61 -13.59 -0.19
N SER A 43 2.09 -12.68 0.63
CA SER A 43 1.76 -11.33 0.17
C SER A 43 2.98 -10.56 -0.32
N ARG A 44 4.19 -10.87 0.17
CA ARG A 44 5.44 -10.24 -0.30
C ARG A 44 5.76 -10.61 -1.74
N GLU A 45 5.59 -11.87 -2.09
CA GLU A 45 5.81 -12.38 -3.46
C GLU A 45 4.85 -11.76 -4.47
N VAL A 46 3.65 -11.39 -4.01
CA VAL A 46 2.68 -10.66 -4.85
C VAL A 46 3.12 -9.22 -5.07
N LEU A 47 3.68 -8.56 -4.04
CA LEU A 47 4.07 -7.14 -4.07
C LEU A 47 5.42 -6.88 -4.72
N ASP A 48 6.38 -7.80 -4.64
CA ASP A 48 7.76 -7.56 -5.12
C ASP A 48 7.83 -7.10 -6.59
N PRO A 49 7.10 -7.69 -7.54
CA PRO A 49 7.06 -7.17 -8.91
C PRO A 49 6.47 -5.75 -8.99
N LEU A 50 5.40 -5.48 -8.24
CA LEU A 50 4.72 -4.18 -8.22
C LEU A 50 5.61 -3.07 -7.64
N ARG A 51 6.52 -3.40 -6.71
CA ARG A 51 7.50 -2.44 -6.18
C ARG A 51 8.43 -1.92 -7.26
N VAL A 52 8.80 -2.78 -8.21
CA VAL A 52 9.70 -2.42 -9.31
C VAL A 52 8.92 -1.75 -10.44
N GLU A 53 7.78 -2.33 -10.81
CA GLU A 53 6.98 -1.87 -11.95
C GLU A 53 6.31 -0.51 -11.69
N LEU A 54 5.85 -0.26 -10.47
CA LEU A 54 5.05 0.92 -10.11
C LEU A 54 5.76 1.90 -9.17
N ASP A 55 7.03 1.64 -8.80
CA ASP A 55 7.71 2.34 -7.69
C ASP A 55 6.87 2.30 -6.39
N LEU A 56 6.17 1.18 -6.16
CA LEU A 56 5.24 1.03 -5.04
C LEU A 56 5.99 1.05 -3.70
N LEU A 57 5.59 1.98 -2.83
CA LEU A 57 6.09 2.05 -1.46
C LEU A 57 5.51 0.92 -0.61
N VAL A 58 6.39 0.10 -0.02
CA VAL A 58 5.98 -1.01 0.86
C VAL A 58 6.63 -0.87 2.23
N TYR A 59 5.80 -0.74 3.26
CA TYR A 59 6.22 -0.72 4.65
C TYR A 59 6.16 -2.13 5.26
N PRO A 60 7.23 -2.63 5.89
CA PRO A 60 7.26 -3.98 6.44
C PRO A 60 6.29 -4.17 7.62
N VAL A 61 5.94 -3.09 8.30
CA VAL A 61 5.03 -3.01 9.45
C VAL A 61 4.11 -1.82 9.21
N VAL A 62 2.87 -1.87 9.71
CA VAL A 62 1.94 -0.74 9.69
C VAL A 62 2.56 0.40 10.50
N PRO A 63 2.95 1.52 9.87
CA PRO A 63 3.53 2.63 10.61
C PRO A 63 2.51 3.19 11.59
N ALA A 64 2.96 3.54 12.80
CA ALA A 64 2.12 4.29 13.72
C ALA A 64 1.72 5.61 13.06
N ALA A 65 0.44 5.98 13.15
CA ALA A 65 -0.02 7.28 12.67
C ALA A 65 0.82 8.38 13.36
N PRO A 66 1.41 9.35 12.62
CA PRO A 66 2.22 10.40 13.22
C PRO A 66 1.43 11.18 14.29
N PRO A 67 2.04 11.76 15.34
CA PRO A 67 1.31 12.40 16.44
C PRO A 67 0.49 13.65 16.06
N TRP A 68 0.66 14.17 14.84
CA TRP A 68 -0.13 15.26 14.24
C TRP A 68 -1.22 14.76 13.29
N SER A 69 -1.41 13.45 13.22
CA SER A 69 -2.49 12.76 12.53
C SER A 69 -3.67 12.58 13.47
N ASP A 70 -4.71 13.41 13.36
CA ASP A 70 -6.06 12.88 13.61
C ASP A 70 -6.50 11.99 12.41
N ALA A 71 -5.96 12.28 11.22
CA ALA A 71 -5.54 11.38 10.12
C ALA A 71 -4.56 12.22 9.26
N GLY A 72 -3.25 12.06 9.42
CA GLY A 72 -2.20 12.86 8.77
C GLY A 72 -2.11 12.53 7.27
N PRO A 73 -1.05 12.90 6.52
CA PRO A 73 -0.97 12.77 5.07
C PRO A 73 -0.83 11.31 4.64
N ALA A 74 -1.12 10.35 5.50
CA ALA A 74 -1.21 8.92 5.26
C ALA A 74 -2.58 8.47 5.79
N VAL A 75 -3.52 8.14 4.89
CA VAL A 75 -4.80 7.54 5.26
C VAL A 75 -4.64 6.02 5.26
N PHE A 76 -4.94 5.36 6.38
CA PHE A 76 -4.95 3.90 6.46
C PHE A 76 -6.33 3.38 6.07
N VAL A 77 -6.37 2.53 5.04
CA VAL A 77 -7.59 1.85 4.56
C VAL A 77 -7.45 0.36 4.75
#